data_AF-A0A0E3M5G1-F1
#
_entry.id   AF-A0A0E3M5G1-F1
#
_cell.length_a   1.000
_cell.length_b   1.000
_cell.length_c   1.000
_cell.angle_alpha   90.00
_cell.angle_beta   90.00
_cell.angle_gamma   90.00
#
_symmetry.space_group_name_H-M   'P 1'
#
loop_
_entity.id
_entity.type
_entity.pdbx_description
1 polymer ?
#
loop_
_entity_poly.entity_id
_entity_poly.type
_entity_poly.pdbx_seq_one_letter_code
_entity_poly.pdbx_strand_id
1 'polypeptide(L)'
;MGLFLSMSGVIGKNAAEVTNALQEYININEGIIEEVQPVNEAFDLCVIGENEKNTTIVYPNDFFEWEETSEYLSKALNTSVFSFHIHDGDFWMYNFYNCGESKDKFNPIPDYWENLPEEEIEKWKGNPQIICKFIKDIYFNDIENYYKFWGKDNVKNKKAYEEDEFSFGNDWQVIDFMDKLNIIYPFEQENGFPIGKTYKITLKDKFQEFKEKLCESISKIKFD
;
A
#
# COMPACT_ATOMS: atom_id res chain seq x y z
N MET A 1 -9.92 5.12 -17.30
CA MET A 1 -8.76 4.56 -16.60
C MET A 1 -9.09 4.68 -15.14
N GLY A 2 -9.16 3.56 -14.41
CA GLY A 2 -9.47 3.57 -12.98
C GLY A 2 -8.36 4.24 -12.17
N LEU A 3 -8.65 4.64 -10.93
CA LEU A 3 -7.63 5.13 -10.01
C LEU A 3 -6.82 3.95 -9.49
N PHE A 4 -5.51 4.00 -9.66
CA PHE A 4 -4.58 3.03 -9.08
C PHE A 4 -3.70 3.77 -8.09
N LEU A 5 -3.80 3.46 -6.80
CA LEU A 5 -3.03 4.13 -5.76
C LEU A 5 -2.51 3.08 -4.78
N SER A 6 -1.18 2.98 -4.66
CA SER A 6 -0.54 2.08 -3.71
C SER A 6 0.28 2.88 -2.70
N MET A 7 0.25 2.44 -1.44
CA MET A 7 0.87 3.17 -0.34
C MET A 7 1.42 2.21 0.71
N SER A 8 2.49 2.62 1.40
CA SER A 8 2.94 1.99 2.64
C SER A 8 2.72 2.90 3.83
N GLY A 9 2.04 2.39 4.87
CA GLY A 9 1.94 3.05 6.17
C GLY A 9 2.90 2.41 7.18
N VAL A 10 4.00 3.08 7.51
CA VAL A 10 5.06 2.59 8.40
C VAL A 10 4.87 3.12 9.81
N ILE A 11 4.70 2.21 10.78
CA ILE A 11 4.38 2.54 12.16
C ILE A 11 5.64 2.86 12.97
N GLY A 12 5.64 3.96 13.71
CA GLY A 12 6.67 4.26 14.71
C GLY A 12 8.03 4.67 14.12
N LYS A 13 8.09 5.07 12.85
CA LYS A 13 9.31 5.44 12.13
C LYS A 13 9.17 6.79 11.46
N ASN A 14 10.26 7.55 11.45
CA ASN A 14 10.33 8.84 10.76
C ASN A 14 10.73 8.66 9.28
N ALA A 15 10.52 9.73 8.51
CA ALA A 15 10.76 9.79 7.08
C ALA A 15 12.21 9.49 6.72
N ALA A 16 13.19 9.87 7.56
CA ALA A 16 14.61 9.59 7.28
C ALA A 16 14.93 8.09 7.38
N GLU A 17 14.46 7.40 8.43
CA GLU A 17 14.60 5.95 8.57
C GLU A 17 13.92 5.22 7.40
N VAL A 18 12.70 5.63 7.05
CA VAL A 18 11.92 5.03 5.97
C VAL A 18 12.55 5.27 4.60
N THR A 19 13.02 6.50 4.33
CA THR A 19 13.70 6.83 3.07
C THR A 19 14.97 5.99 2.91
N ASN A 20 15.76 5.81 3.98
CA ASN A 20 16.97 5.00 3.94
C ASN A 20 16.65 3.52 3.63
N ALA A 21 15.62 2.96 4.27
CA ALA A 21 15.21 1.58 4.01
C ALA A 21 14.64 1.41 2.60
N LEU A 22 13.85 2.37 2.11
CA LEU A 22 13.37 2.36 0.72
C LEU A 22 14.55 2.43 -0.26
N GLN A 23 15.50 3.33 -0.05
CA GLN A 23 16.72 3.43 -0.87
C GLN A 23 17.48 2.11 -0.90
N GLU A 24 17.60 1.41 0.24
CA GLU A 24 18.23 0.10 0.30
C GLU A 24 17.48 -0.94 -0.54
N TYR A 25 16.15 -1.00 -0.44
CA TYR A 25 15.32 -1.87 -1.28
C TYR A 25 15.51 -1.57 -2.77
N ILE A 26 15.45 -0.30 -3.16
CA ILE A 26 15.64 0.12 -4.55
C ILE A 26 17.04 -0.28 -5.05
N ASN A 27 18.08 -0.08 -4.24
CA ASN A 27 19.45 -0.47 -4.60
C ASN A 27 19.61 -1.99 -4.75
N ILE A 28 18.99 -2.79 -3.88
CA ILE A 28 18.98 -4.26 -3.97
C ILE A 28 18.34 -4.72 -5.29
N ASN A 29 17.34 -3.97 -5.78
CA ASN A 29 16.66 -4.25 -7.05
C ASN A 29 17.28 -3.49 -8.24
N GLU A 30 18.55 -3.03 -8.10
CA GLU A 30 19.30 -2.32 -9.14
C GLU A 30 18.59 -1.08 -9.70
N GLY A 31 17.72 -0.47 -8.89
CA GLY A 31 17.00 0.74 -9.22
C GLY A 31 17.72 2.02 -8.81
N ILE A 32 17.06 3.15 -9.08
CA ILE A 32 17.50 4.50 -8.75
C ILE A 32 16.31 5.21 -8.08
N ILE A 33 16.60 5.97 -7.02
CA ILE A 33 15.65 6.90 -6.40
C ILE A 33 16.35 8.25 -6.26
N GLU A 34 15.70 9.31 -6.75
CA GLU A 34 16.24 10.67 -6.78
C GLU A 34 15.24 11.64 -6.18
N GLU A 35 15.65 12.46 -5.21
CA GLU A 35 14.81 13.54 -4.69
C GLU A 35 14.58 14.59 -5.78
N VAL A 36 13.31 14.94 -6.01
CA VAL A 36 12.90 15.92 -7.01
C VAL A 36 12.02 17.00 -6.37
N GLN A 37 11.83 18.10 -7.06
CA GLN A 37 10.87 19.12 -6.61
C GLN A 37 9.44 18.62 -6.78
N PRO A 38 8.54 18.93 -5.84
CA PRO A 38 7.14 18.55 -5.95
C PRO A 38 6.50 19.24 -7.16
N VAL A 39 5.72 18.49 -7.92
CA VAL A 39 4.90 18.99 -9.03
C VAL A 39 3.44 18.58 -8.79
N ASN A 40 2.52 19.32 -9.39
CA ASN A 40 1.08 19.06 -9.25
C ASN A 40 0.59 17.79 -10.00
N GLU A 41 1.52 17.06 -10.65
CA GLU A 41 1.29 15.77 -11.31
C GLU A 41 1.83 14.62 -10.43
N ALA A 42 1.46 14.64 -9.14
CA ALA A 42 2.17 13.88 -8.12
C ALA A 42 1.97 12.35 -8.17
N PHE A 43 1.05 11.84 -8.99
CA PHE A 43 0.83 10.40 -9.15
C PHE A 43 1.96 9.68 -9.90
N ASP A 44 2.87 10.43 -10.54
CA ASP A 44 4.09 9.88 -11.17
C ASP A 44 5.32 9.96 -10.24
N LEU A 45 5.14 10.49 -9.02
CA LEU A 45 6.20 10.64 -8.04
C LEU A 45 5.93 9.78 -6.81
N CYS A 46 7.02 9.29 -6.22
CA CYS A 46 6.98 8.74 -4.89
C CYS A 46 6.91 9.91 -3.89
N VAL A 47 5.96 9.87 -2.95
CA VAL A 47 5.82 10.89 -1.90
C VAL A 47 6.03 10.24 -0.55
N ILE A 48 6.97 10.77 0.24
CA ILE A 48 7.22 10.34 1.61
C ILE A 48 6.85 11.48 2.56
N GLY A 49 5.75 11.31 3.29
CA GLY A 49 5.31 12.23 4.33
C GLY A 49 5.29 11.57 5.70
N GLU A 50 5.47 12.36 6.76
CA GLU A 50 5.43 11.87 8.14
C GLU A 50 4.54 12.74 9.03
N ASN A 51 4.04 12.14 10.11
CA ASN A 51 3.58 12.86 11.30
C ASN A 51 4.47 12.53 12.49
N GLU A 52 4.08 12.93 13.70
CA GLU A 52 4.89 12.69 14.91
C GLU A 52 5.20 11.22 15.20
N LYS A 53 4.37 10.28 14.72
CA LYS A 53 4.48 8.85 15.06
C LYS A 53 4.81 7.96 13.85
N ASN A 54 4.32 8.29 12.67
CA ASN A 54 4.22 7.37 11.53
C ASN A 54 4.66 8.06 10.24
N THR A 55 5.09 7.25 9.27
CA THR A 55 5.47 7.70 7.92
C THR A 55 4.65 6.98 6.87
N THR A 56 4.23 7.71 5.84
CA THR A 56 3.53 7.18 4.68
C THR A 56 4.39 7.34 3.44
N ILE A 57 4.47 6.28 2.65
CA ILE A 57 4.99 6.30 1.29
C ILE A 57 3.82 6.15 0.35
N VAL A 58 3.67 7.06 -0.61
CA VAL A 58 2.76 6.87 -1.76
C VAL A 58 3.63 6.60 -2.97
N TYR A 59 3.36 5.50 -3.67
CA TYR A 59 4.18 5.07 -4.81
C TYR A 59 3.67 5.68 -6.13
N PRO A 60 4.55 5.83 -7.14
CA PRO A 60 4.14 6.13 -8.50
C PRO A 60 3.18 5.08 -9.06
N ASN A 61 2.30 5.47 -9.99
CA ASN A 61 1.31 4.58 -10.62
C ASN A 61 1.90 3.31 -11.26
N ASP A 62 3.14 3.37 -11.75
CA ASP A 62 3.83 2.28 -12.45
C ASP A 62 4.79 1.48 -11.56
N PHE A 63 4.82 1.76 -10.26
CA PHE A 63 5.58 0.97 -9.30
C PHE A 63 4.75 -0.26 -8.93
N PHE A 64 5.13 -1.46 -9.38
CA PHE A 64 4.35 -2.69 -9.17
C PHE A 64 4.78 -3.50 -7.95
N GLU A 65 5.90 -3.11 -7.34
CA GLU A 65 6.57 -3.80 -6.25
C GLU A 65 6.15 -3.28 -4.86
N TRP A 66 5.02 -2.57 -4.76
CA TRP A 66 4.59 -1.91 -3.51
C TRP A 66 4.38 -2.91 -2.36
N GLU A 67 3.93 -4.12 -2.66
CA GLU A 67 3.68 -5.16 -1.67
C GLU A 67 5.00 -5.71 -1.12
N GLU A 68 5.93 -6.11 -2.00
CA GLU A 68 7.26 -6.58 -1.62
C GLU A 68 8.08 -5.48 -0.92
N THR A 69 7.90 -4.23 -1.34
CA THR A 69 8.51 -3.07 -0.68
C THR A 69 7.99 -2.92 0.74
N SER A 70 6.67 -3.04 0.95
CA SER A 70 6.06 -2.96 2.29
C SER A 70 6.54 -4.08 3.22
N GLU A 71 6.62 -5.32 2.72
CA GLU A 71 7.17 -6.45 3.48
C GLU A 71 8.65 -6.20 3.84
N TYR A 72 9.44 -5.75 2.88
CA TYR A 72 10.84 -5.42 3.10
C TYR A 72 11.02 -4.32 4.15
N LEU A 73 10.25 -3.22 4.05
CA LEU A 73 10.28 -2.12 5.02
C LEU A 73 9.95 -2.62 6.43
N SER A 74 8.94 -3.47 6.56
CA SER A 74 8.56 -4.08 7.84
C SER A 74 9.72 -4.86 8.46
N LYS A 75 10.44 -5.64 7.65
CA LYS A 75 11.60 -6.43 8.06
C LYS A 75 12.79 -5.55 8.43
N ALA A 76 13.20 -4.66 7.53
CA ALA A 76 14.38 -3.82 7.66
C ALA A 76 14.28 -2.86 8.85
N LEU A 77 13.09 -2.31 9.08
CA LEU A 77 12.83 -1.36 10.18
C LEU A 77 12.35 -2.05 11.47
N ASN A 78 12.18 -3.37 11.44
CA ASN A 78 11.69 -4.18 12.56
C ASN A 78 10.40 -3.60 13.18
N THR A 79 9.43 -3.27 12.32
CA THR A 79 8.18 -2.61 12.71
C THR A 79 6.98 -3.14 11.92
N SER A 80 5.80 -2.66 12.27
CA SER A 80 4.55 -2.90 11.54
C SER A 80 4.42 -1.98 10.32
N VAL A 81 4.00 -2.54 9.19
CA VAL A 81 3.78 -1.81 7.93
C VAL A 81 2.50 -2.30 7.28
N PHE A 82 1.64 -1.37 6.88
CA PHE A 82 0.55 -1.65 5.95
C PHE A 82 1.00 -1.43 4.52
N SER A 83 0.57 -2.32 3.63
CA SER A 83 0.56 -2.14 2.17
C SER A 83 -0.89 -1.85 1.78
N PHE A 84 -1.25 -0.59 1.59
CA PHE A 84 -2.58 -0.18 1.13
C PHE A 84 -2.64 -0.11 -0.39
N HIS A 85 -3.80 -0.42 -0.94
CA HIS A 85 -4.03 -0.37 -2.38
C HIS A 85 -5.48 0.02 -2.71
N ILE A 86 -5.67 1.03 -3.55
CA ILE A 86 -6.94 1.32 -4.24
C ILE A 86 -6.86 0.73 -5.64
N HIS A 87 -7.81 -0.16 -5.93
CA HIS A 87 -7.86 -0.87 -7.20
C HIS A 87 -8.91 -0.27 -8.14
N ASP A 88 -8.45 0.31 -9.26
CA ASP A 88 -9.25 0.91 -10.33
C ASP A 88 -10.32 1.93 -9.89
N GLY A 89 -10.25 2.44 -8.65
CA GLY A 89 -11.29 3.26 -8.04
C GLY A 89 -12.54 2.49 -7.60
N ASP A 90 -12.48 1.15 -7.57
CA ASP A 90 -13.62 0.29 -7.23
C ASP A 90 -13.62 -0.12 -5.76
N PHE A 91 -12.46 -0.42 -5.19
CA PHE A 91 -12.31 -0.81 -3.80
C PHE A 91 -10.89 -0.58 -3.26
N TRP A 92 -10.76 -0.59 -1.94
CA TRP A 92 -9.48 -0.56 -1.26
C TRP A 92 -9.17 -1.90 -0.60
N MET A 93 -7.89 -2.23 -0.43
CA MET A 93 -7.45 -3.41 0.30
C MET A 93 -6.16 -3.11 1.06
N TYR A 94 -5.78 -4.01 1.96
CA TYR A 94 -4.43 -3.98 2.53
C TYR A 94 -3.84 -5.37 2.79
N ASN A 95 -2.51 -5.42 2.81
CA ASN A 95 -1.73 -6.46 3.48
C ASN A 95 -0.96 -5.84 4.65
N PHE A 96 -0.97 -6.50 5.81
CA PHE A 96 -0.33 -6.01 7.03
C PHE A 96 0.82 -6.93 7.43
N TYR A 97 1.99 -6.33 7.61
CA TYR A 97 3.23 -7.01 7.94
C TYR A 97 3.76 -6.54 9.29
N ASN A 98 4.39 -7.44 10.04
CA ASN A 98 5.17 -7.08 11.21
C ASN A 98 6.49 -7.84 11.22
N CYS A 99 7.61 -7.11 11.25
CA CYS A 99 8.96 -7.65 11.17
C CYS A 99 9.18 -8.55 9.94
N GLY A 100 8.54 -8.22 8.81
CA GLY A 100 8.65 -8.99 7.56
C GLY A 100 7.74 -10.21 7.46
N GLU A 101 6.86 -10.45 8.44
CA GLU A 101 5.89 -11.54 8.37
C GLU A 101 4.49 -10.99 8.11
N SER A 102 3.77 -11.54 7.13
CA SER A 102 2.34 -11.24 6.92
C SER A 102 1.54 -11.67 8.14
N LYS A 103 0.75 -10.74 8.69
CA LYS A 103 -0.06 -10.92 9.91
C LYS A 103 -1.54 -10.86 9.66
N ASP A 104 -1.97 -10.01 8.73
CA ASP A 104 -3.37 -9.82 8.40
C ASP A 104 -3.52 -9.29 6.97
N LYS A 105 -4.70 -9.45 6.40
CA LYS A 105 -5.06 -8.88 5.10
C LYS A 105 -6.55 -8.66 5.00
N PHE A 106 -6.95 -7.62 4.28
CA PHE A 106 -8.35 -7.27 4.08
C PHE A 106 -8.61 -6.90 2.63
N ASN A 107 -9.68 -7.43 2.06
CA ASN A 107 -10.25 -6.99 0.80
C ASN A 107 -11.78 -7.04 0.91
N PRO A 108 -12.50 -5.93 0.75
CA PRO A 108 -13.96 -5.88 0.84
C PRO A 108 -14.65 -6.62 -0.32
N ILE A 109 -13.97 -6.84 -1.46
CA ILE A 109 -14.49 -7.55 -2.64
C ILE A 109 -13.47 -8.62 -3.08
N PRO A 110 -13.30 -9.71 -2.32
CA PRO A 110 -12.28 -10.73 -2.61
C PRO A 110 -12.56 -11.52 -3.90
N ASP A 111 -13.82 -11.61 -4.32
CA ASP A 111 -14.29 -12.30 -5.52
C ASP A 111 -14.44 -11.36 -6.75
N TYR A 112 -13.76 -10.21 -6.74
CA TYR A 112 -13.85 -9.19 -7.79
C TYR A 112 -13.52 -9.74 -9.20
N TRP A 113 -12.48 -10.58 -9.31
CA TRP A 113 -12.03 -11.14 -10.58
C TRP A 113 -12.78 -12.40 -10.99
N GLU A 114 -13.04 -13.26 -10.01
CA GLU A 114 -13.67 -14.56 -10.20
C GLU A 114 -14.41 -14.98 -8.93
N ASN A 115 -15.39 -15.86 -9.09
CA ASN A 115 -16.08 -16.41 -7.94
C ASN A 115 -15.11 -17.30 -7.14
N LEU A 116 -14.83 -16.89 -5.91
CA LEU A 116 -13.98 -17.65 -4.98
C LEU A 116 -14.82 -18.56 -4.06
N PRO A 117 -14.27 -19.70 -3.61
CA PRO A 117 -14.86 -20.47 -2.52
C PRO A 117 -14.93 -19.65 -1.22
N GLU A 118 -15.94 -19.92 -0.38
CA GLU A 118 -16.15 -19.21 0.90
C GLU A 118 -14.92 -19.24 1.82
N GLU A 119 -14.17 -20.35 1.83
CA GLU A 119 -12.93 -20.49 2.60
C GLU A 119 -11.84 -19.50 2.15
N GLU A 120 -11.73 -19.24 0.84
CA GLU A 120 -10.77 -18.27 0.32
C GLU A 120 -11.24 -16.83 0.56
N ILE A 121 -12.54 -16.57 0.44
CA ILE A 121 -13.16 -15.28 0.78
C ILE A 121 -12.87 -14.92 2.25
N GLU A 122 -13.07 -15.86 3.17
CA GLU A 122 -12.89 -15.61 4.61
C GLU A 122 -11.44 -15.23 4.97
N LYS A 123 -10.44 -15.68 4.19
CA LYS A 123 -9.03 -15.25 4.36
C LYS A 123 -8.80 -13.76 4.10
N TRP A 124 -9.72 -13.10 3.40
CA TRP A 124 -9.66 -11.66 3.08
C TRP A 124 -10.53 -10.80 3.98
N LYS A 125 -11.14 -11.39 5.02
CA LYS A 125 -12.01 -10.66 5.94
C LYS A 125 -11.27 -9.69 6.85
N GLY A 126 -9.97 -9.89 7.03
CA GLY A 126 -9.16 -9.19 8.00
C GLY A 126 -9.54 -9.50 9.45
N ASN A 127 -8.69 -9.08 10.39
CA ASN A 127 -8.89 -9.29 11.81
C ASN A 127 -8.41 -8.06 12.61
N PRO A 128 -9.32 -7.15 13.01
CA PRO A 128 -8.95 -5.93 13.73
C PRO A 128 -8.23 -6.18 15.06
N GLN A 129 -8.46 -7.32 15.73
CA GLN A 129 -7.72 -7.66 16.96
C GLN A 129 -6.22 -7.86 16.69
N ILE A 130 -5.84 -8.29 15.48
CA ILE A 130 -4.42 -8.38 15.09
C ILE A 130 -3.81 -6.99 15.06
N ILE A 131 -4.48 -6.01 14.45
CA ILE A 131 -3.99 -4.63 14.38
C ILE A 131 -3.81 -4.03 15.78
N CYS A 132 -4.81 -4.18 16.64
CA CYS A 132 -4.78 -3.69 18.02
C CYS A 132 -3.64 -4.31 18.86
N LYS A 133 -3.17 -5.50 18.51
CA LYS A 133 -2.05 -6.16 19.19
C LYS A 133 -0.70 -5.53 18.83
N PHE A 134 -0.56 -5.04 17.60
CA PHE A 134 0.73 -4.57 17.08
C PHE A 134 0.88 -3.04 17.12
N ILE A 135 -0.22 -2.30 17.08
CA ILE A 135 -0.22 -0.83 17.07
C ILE A 135 -0.76 -0.30 18.39
N LYS A 136 0.03 0.56 19.04
CA LYS A 136 -0.37 1.17 20.32
C LYS A 136 -1.47 2.20 20.10
N ASP A 137 -2.29 2.38 21.13
CA ASP A 137 -3.36 3.38 21.19
C ASP A 137 -4.47 3.20 20.13
N ILE A 138 -4.56 2.00 19.52
CA ILE A 138 -5.65 1.60 18.62
C ILE A 138 -6.55 0.61 19.35
N TYR A 139 -7.84 0.92 19.44
CA TYR A 139 -8.82 0.06 20.09
C TYR A 139 -9.71 -0.64 19.05
N PHE A 140 -10.13 -1.86 19.36
CA PHE A 140 -10.92 -2.69 18.45
C PHE A 140 -12.19 -1.97 17.97
N ASN A 141 -12.91 -1.31 18.89
CA ASN A 141 -14.15 -0.58 18.59
C ASN A 141 -13.93 0.64 17.67
N ASP A 142 -12.70 1.11 17.48
CA ASP A 142 -12.40 2.25 16.61
C ASP A 142 -12.22 1.82 15.16
N ILE A 143 -11.99 0.53 14.90
CA ILE A 143 -11.66 0.02 13.56
C ILE A 143 -12.51 -1.17 13.10
N GLU A 144 -13.23 -1.86 13.98
CA GLU A 144 -13.97 -3.09 13.63
C GLU A 144 -14.96 -2.90 12.47
N ASN A 145 -15.61 -1.74 12.37
CA ASN A 145 -16.63 -1.49 11.36
C ASN A 145 -16.08 -1.36 9.93
N TYR A 146 -14.78 -1.12 9.73
CA TYR A 146 -14.19 -1.11 8.38
C TYR A 146 -14.07 -2.52 7.77
N TYR A 147 -14.07 -3.57 8.60
CA TYR A 147 -13.86 -4.96 8.21
C TYR A 147 -15.15 -5.60 7.68
N LYS A 148 -15.69 -5.02 6.61
CA LYS A 148 -16.96 -5.40 6.02
C LYS A 148 -16.82 -5.66 4.54
N PHE A 149 -17.24 -6.85 4.10
CA PHE A 149 -17.37 -7.12 2.67
C PHE A 149 -18.44 -6.24 2.03
N TRP A 150 -18.09 -5.68 0.87
CA TRP A 150 -18.98 -4.86 0.07
C TRP A 150 -19.75 -5.79 -0.87
N GLY A 151 -20.80 -6.41 -0.34
CA GLY A 151 -21.70 -7.26 -1.14
C GLY A 151 -22.53 -6.46 -2.16
N LYS A 152 -23.33 -7.19 -2.96
CA LYS A 152 -24.29 -6.61 -3.93
C LYS A 152 -25.41 -5.78 -3.29
N ASP A 153 -25.70 -6.04 -2.02
CA ASP A 153 -26.66 -5.25 -1.24
C ASP A 153 -26.02 -3.93 -0.86
N ASN A 154 -26.40 -2.88 -1.60
CA ASN A 154 -25.97 -1.51 -1.46
C ASN A 154 -25.92 -1.07 0.02
N VAL A 155 -24.74 -1.21 0.64
CA VAL A 155 -24.38 -0.47 1.86
C VAL A 155 -24.01 0.98 1.51
N LYS A 156 -24.22 1.37 0.24
CA LYS A 156 -24.04 2.71 -0.29
C LYS A 156 -24.66 3.74 0.66
N ASN A 157 -23.88 4.76 0.99
CA ASN A 157 -24.22 5.87 1.89
C ASN A 157 -24.23 5.55 3.39
N LYS A 158 -23.84 4.35 3.84
CA LYS A 158 -23.49 4.14 5.27
C LYS A 158 -21.99 4.23 5.44
N LYS A 159 -21.55 4.91 6.50
CA LYS A 159 -20.15 5.01 6.90
C LYS A 159 -19.81 3.92 7.92
N ALA A 160 -18.53 3.63 8.10
CA ALA A 160 -18.10 2.71 9.16
C ALA A 160 -18.32 3.37 10.53
N TYR A 161 -18.07 4.67 10.63
CA TYR A 161 -18.39 5.53 11.76
C TYR A 161 -19.03 6.85 11.30
N GLU A 162 -19.78 7.51 12.18
CA GLU A 162 -20.53 8.74 11.82
C GLU A 162 -19.61 9.90 11.38
N GLU A 163 -18.41 9.94 11.97
CA GLU A 163 -17.40 10.99 11.76
C GLU A 163 -16.59 10.81 10.46
N ASP A 164 -16.63 9.62 9.85
CA ASP A 164 -15.86 9.31 8.65
C ASP A 164 -16.27 10.22 7.48
N GLU A 165 -15.40 10.44 6.50
CA GLU A 165 -15.76 11.16 5.28
C GLU A 165 -16.47 10.22 4.28
N PHE A 166 -15.97 8.99 4.12
CA PHE A 166 -16.35 8.09 3.04
C PHE A 166 -17.24 6.92 3.49
N SER A 167 -18.24 6.60 2.67
CA SER A 167 -19.14 5.47 2.92
C SER A 167 -18.58 4.15 2.42
N PHE A 168 -19.13 3.02 2.89
CA PHE A 168 -18.91 1.72 2.26
C PHE A 168 -19.22 1.77 0.75
N GLY A 169 -18.37 1.12 -0.05
CA GLY A 169 -18.45 1.19 -1.50
C GLY A 169 -17.72 2.39 -2.12
N ASN A 170 -17.01 3.18 -1.32
CA ASN A 170 -16.08 4.21 -1.77
C ASN A 170 -14.66 3.80 -1.37
N ASP A 171 -13.79 3.65 -2.36
CA ASP A 171 -12.39 3.26 -2.25
C ASP A 171 -11.57 4.20 -1.35
N TRP A 172 -11.90 5.49 -1.32
CA TRP A 172 -11.26 6.46 -0.43
C TRP A 172 -11.55 6.25 1.06
N GLN A 173 -12.43 5.31 1.44
CA GLN A 173 -12.59 4.85 2.82
C GLN A 173 -11.28 4.38 3.46
N VAL A 174 -10.28 3.99 2.65
CA VAL A 174 -8.93 3.71 3.16
C VAL A 174 -8.33 4.90 3.92
N ILE A 175 -8.64 6.15 3.54
CA ILE A 175 -8.13 7.34 4.23
C ILE A 175 -8.76 7.49 5.61
N ASP A 176 -10.07 7.25 5.75
CA ASP A 176 -10.72 7.23 7.08
C ASP A 176 -10.10 6.15 7.98
N PHE A 177 -9.82 4.98 7.42
CA PHE A 177 -9.14 3.90 8.14
C PHE A 177 -7.71 4.28 8.55
N MET A 178 -6.94 4.89 7.63
CA MET A 178 -5.60 5.41 7.93
C MET A 178 -5.63 6.45 9.05
N ASP A 179 -6.63 7.34 9.06
CA ASP A 179 -6.81 8.35 10.11
C ASP A 179 -7.05 7.71 11.48
N LYS A 180 -7.88 6.65 11.58
CA LYS A 180 -8.03 5.89 12.83
C LYS A 180 -6.73 5.27 13.30
N LEU A 181 -5.85 4.90 12.38
CA LEU A 181 -4.52 4.35 12.67
C LEU A 181 -3.46 5.44 12.93
N ASN A 182 -3.85 6.72 12.87
CA ASN A 182 -2.96 7.88 12.95
C ASN A 182 -1.85 7.84 11.86
N ILE A 183 -2.18 7.34 10.67
CA ILE A 183 -1.33 7.34 9.48
C ILE A 183 -1.82 8.47 8.58
N ILE A 184 -0.93 9.35 8.13
CA ILE A 184 -1.34 10.47 7.28
C ILE A 184 -1.45 10.06 5.81
N TYR A 185 -2.35 10.70 5.08
CA TYR A 185 -2.26 10.79 3.62
C TYR A 185 -1.44 12.03 3.25
N PRO A 186 -0.27 11.90 2.57
CA PRO A 186 0.71 12.99 2.48
C PRO A 186 0.42 14.01 1.36
N PHE A 187 -0.86 14.37 1.19
CA PHE A 187 -1.35 15.32 0.19
C PHE A 187 -2.32 16.33 0.80
N GLU A 188 -2.23 17.58 0.38
CA GLU A 188 -3.17 18.62 0.77
C GLU A 188 -4.55 18.34 0.15
N GLN A 189 -5.60 18.41 0.97
CA GLN A 189 -6.97 18.17 0.51
C GLN A 189 -7.46 19.22 -0.51
N GLU A 190 -6.99 20.47 -0.43
CA GLU A 190 -7.49 21.57 -1.25
C GLU A 190 -7.00 21.53 -2.70
N ASN A 191 -5.74 21.14 -2.91
CA ASN A 191 -5.06 21.28 -4.20
C ASN A 191 -4.32 20.01 -4.65
N GLY A 192 -4.26 18.96 -3.82
CA GLY A 192 -3.55 17.71 -4.10
C GLY A 192 -2.02 17.84 -4.07
N PHE A 193 -1.47 18.90 -3.47
CA PHE A 193 -0.03 19.12 -3.43
C PHE A 193 0.64 18.21 -2.38
N PRO A 194 1.81 17.62 -2.67
CA PRO A 194 2.55 16.81 -1.70
C PRO A 194 2.95 17.62 -0.46
N ILE A 195 2.67 17.09 0.74
CA ILE A 195 3.11 17.67 2.03
C ILE A 195 4.48 17.09 2.45
N GLY A 196 4.92 16.01 1.79
CA GLY A 196 6.17 15.30 2.05
C GLY A 196 7.29 15.60 1.05
N LYS A 197 8.38 14.85 1.18
CA LYS A 197 9.44 14.82 0.17
C LYS A 197 9.01 14.01 -1.04
N THR A 198 9.40 14.46 -2.22
CA THR A 198 9.06 13.80 -3.48
C THR A 198 10.28 13.20 -4.15
N TYR A 199 10.11 12.01 -4.73
CA TYR A 199 11.18 11.27 -5.38
C TYR A 199 10.73 10.69 -6.71
N LYS A 200 11.66 10.59 -7.65
CA LYS A 200 11.50 9.76 -8.84
C LYS A 200 12.13 8.40 -8.58
N ILE A 201 11.39 7.33 -8.80
CA ILE A 201 11.88 5.96 -8.67
C ILE A 201 11.95 5.32 -10.06
N THR A 202 13.04 4.61 -10.34
CA THR A 202 13.16 3.73 -11.50
C THR A 202 13.66 2.38 -11.01
N LEU A 203 12.95 1.30 -11.31
CA LEU A 203 13.45 -0.06 -11.09
C LEU A 203 13.99 -0.65 -12.38
N LYS A 204 14.99 -1.52 -12.27
CA LYS A 204 15.49 -2.24 -13.43
C LYS A 204 14.46 -3.29 -13.85
N ASP A 205 14.08 -3.23 -15.11
CA ASP A 205 13.00 -4.02 -15.68
C ASP A 205 13.35 -5.52 -15.68
N LYS A 206 12.88 -6.28 -14.69
CA LYS A 206 13.17 -7.72 -14.55
C LYS A 206 12.67 -8.52 -15.76
N PHE A 207 11.66 -8.02 -16.47
CA PHE A 207 11.15 -8.61 -17.71
C PHE A 207 12.12 -8.51 -18.88
N GLN A 208 12.88 -7.41 -18.97
CA GLN A 208 13.90 -7.22 -19.99
C GLN A 208 15.06 -8.17 -19.76
N GLU A 209 15.49 -8.33 -18.50
CA GLU A 209 16.57 -9.24 -18.13
C GLU A 209 16.20 -10.72 -18.32
N PHE A 210 14.94 -11.10 -18.06
CA PHE A 210 14.44 -12.44 -18.36
C PHE A 210 14.39 -12.71 -19.86
N LYS A 211 13.92 -11.75 -20.67
CA LYS A 211 13.95 -11.86 -22.15
C LYS A 211 15.37 -11.98 -22.69
N GLU A 212 16.31 -11.19 -22.19
CA GLU A 212 17.72 -11.24 -22.59
C GLU A 212 18.35 -12.59 -22.22
N LYS A 213 18.14 -13.08 -21.00
CA LYS A 213 18.60 -14.42 -20.57
C LYS A 213 17.93 -15.57 -21.36
N LEU A 214 16.65 -15.42 -21.72
CA LEU A 214 15.95 -16.40 -22.56
C LEU A 214 16.50 -16.39 -24.00
N CYS A 215 16.77 -15.23 -24.56
CA CYS A 215 17.42 -15.09 -25.86
C CYS A 215 18.84 -15.65 -25.88
N GLU A 216 19.63 -15.39 -24.83
CA GLU A 216 20.99 -15.94 -24.68
C GLU A 216 20.99 -17.46 -24.54
N SER A 217 20.08 -18.03 -23.75
CA SER A 217 19.96 -19.48 -23.58
C SER A 217 19.46 -20.19 -24.85
N ILE A 218 18.53 -19.60 -25.59
CA ILE A 218 18.09 -20.11 -26.90
C ILE A 218 19.22 -20.02 -27.95
N SER A 219 20.08 -19.00 -27.89
CA SER A 219 21.22 -18.85 -28.80
C SER A 219 22.32 -19.89 -28.57
N LYS A 220 22.47 -20.38 -27.33
CA LYS A 220 23.42 -21.44 -26.96
C LYS A 220 22.97 -22.85 -27.35
N ILE A 221 21.66 -23.07 -27.58
CA ILE A 221 21.11 -24.38 -27.99
C ILE A 221 21.25 -24.62 -29.50
N LYS A 222 21.66 -23.63 -30.30
CA LYS A 222 21.76 -23.73 -31.78
C LYS A 222 23.14 -24.15 -32.32
N PHE A 223 24.09 -24.55 -31.48
CA PHE A 223 25.35 -25.13 -31.91
C PHE A 223 25.74 -26.29 -31.00
N ASP A 224 25.11 -27.45 -31.22
CA ASP A 224 25.67 -28.79 -31.02
C ASP A 224 24.92 -29.77 -31.94
#